data_AF-A0ABD8AKS7-F1
#
_entry.id   AF-A0ABD8AKS7-F1
#
_cell.length_a   1.000
_cell.length_b   1.000
_cell.length_c   1.000
_cell.angle_alpha   90.00
_cell.angle_beta   90.00
_cell.angle_gamma   90.00
#
_symmetry.space_group_name_H-M   'P 1'
#
loop_
_entity.id
_entity.type
_entity.pdbx_description
1 polymer ?
#
loop_
_entity_poly.entity_id
_entity_poly.type
_entity_poly.pdbx_seq_one_letter_code
_entity_poly.pdbx_strand_id
1 'polypeptide(L)'
;MRHLKAEEWAKIFNAYDDFKNRKISKFEFEQISFSIRQNYWNKESLKRMLRKRKMYNMNIQSKTGKASKKVKVQGERRGKFLTIRELIPLKMMKKMQQYNTTTEFLTKITLMRY
;
A
#
# COMPACT_ATOMS: atom_id res chain seq x y z
N MET A 1 6.12 -19.52 -5.30
CA MET A 1 5.07 -18.46 -5.42
C MET A 1 5.76 -17.11 -5.48
N ARG A 2 5.45 -16.28 -6.47
CA ARG A 2 5.97 -14.92 -6.58
C ARG A 2 5.66 -14.10 -5.32
N HIS A 3 6.65 -13.37 -4.82
CA HIS A 3 6.45 -12.45 -3.70
C HIS A 3 5.75 -11.19 -4.20
N LEU A 4 4.51 -10.99 -3.76
CA LEU A 4 3.72 -9.82 -4.12
C LEU A 4 4.14 -8.58 -3.34
N LYS A 5 4.29 -7.45 -4.03
CA LYS A 5 4.54 -6.12 -3.45
C LYS A 5 3.32 -5.61 -2.69
N ALA A 6 3.50 -4.62 -1.82
CA ALA A 6 2.40 -4.04 -1.05
C ALA A 6 1.29 -3.43 -1.95
N GLU A 7 1.67 -2.81 -3.06
CA GLU A 7 0.73 -2.24 -4.06
C GLU A 7 -0.12 -3.34 -4.73
N GLU A 8 0.50 -4.48 -5.06
CA GLU A 8 -0.20 -5.64 -5.62
C GLU A 8 -1.18 -6.25 -4.61
N TRP A 9 -0.77 -6.36 -3.34
CA TRP A 9 -1.67 -6.78 -2.26
C TRP A 9 -2.85 -5.85 -2.07
N ALA A 10 -2.63 -4.53 -2.12
CA ALA A 10 -3.70 -3.55 -1.98
C ALA A 10 -4.75 -3.71 -3.09
N LYS A 11 -4.33 -3.92 -4.35
CA LYS A 11 -5.25 -4.18 -5.47
C LYS A 11 -6.08 -5.44 -5.24
N ILE A 12 -5.44 -6.54 -4.79
CA ILE A 12 -6.14 -7.79 -4.47
C ILE A 12 -7.16 -7.59 -3.35
N PHE A 13 -6.81 -6.84 -2.29
CA PHE A 13 -7.73 -6.59 -1.18
C PHE A 13 -8.92 -5.73 -1.58
N ASN A 14 -8.70 -4.69 -2.40
CA ASN A 14 -9.79 -3.86 -2.92
C ASN A 14 -10.76 -4.70 -3.77
N ALA A 15 -10.23 -5.50 -4.69
CA ALA A 15 -11.06 -6.40 -5.51
C ALA A 15 -11.82 -7.42 -4.64
N TYR A 16 -11.20 -7.95 -3.58
CA TYR A 16 -11.89 -8.83 -2.64
C TYR A 16 -13.03 -8.12 -1.91
N ASP A 17 -12.83 -6.86 -1.53
CA ASP A 17 -13.85 -6.06 -0.86
C ASP A 17 -15.00 -5.71 -1.80
N ASP A 18 -14.72 -5.38 -3.06
CA ASP A 18 -15.73 -5.17 -4.09
C ASP A 18 -16.53 -6.46 -4.37
N PHE A 19 -15.87 -7.62 -4.38
CA PHE A 19 -16.53 -8.92 -4.47
C PHE A 19 -17.44 -9.18 -3.27
N LYS A 20 -16.97 -8.91 -2.03
CA LYS A 20 -17.76 -9.07 -0.82
C LYS A 20 -18.96 -8.12 -0.76
N ASN A 21 -18.81 -6.92 -1.32
CA ASN A 21 -19.86 -5.92 -1.46
C ASN A 21 -20.78 -6.17 -2.68
N ARG A 22 -20.61 -7.30 -3.38
CA ARG A 22 -21.39 -7.68 -4.59
C ARG A 22 -21.30 -6.67 -5.73
N LYS A 23 -20.26 -5.83 -5.75
CA LYS A 23 -20.00 -4.88 -6.85
C LYS A 23 -19.40 -5.58 -8.06
N ILE A 24 -18.61 -6.63 -7.81
CA ILE A 24 -18.05 -7.50 -8.84
C ILE A 24 -18.40 -8.95 -8.54
N SER A 25 -18.45 -9.75 -9.60
CA SER A 25 -18.68 -11.19 -9.54
C SER A 25 -17.45 -11.94 -9.00
N LYS A 26 -17.65 -13.20 -8.61
CA LYS A 26 -16.56 -14.11 -8.22
C LYS A 26 -15.54 -14.27 -9.35
N PHE A 27 -16.02 -14.39 -10.58
CA PHE A 27 -15.20 -14.58 -11.76
C PHE A 27 -14.29 -13.36 -12.02
N GLU A 28 -14.83 -12.15 -11.95
CA GLU A 28 -14.05 -10.92 -12.10
C GLU A 28 -12.97 -10.79 -11.02
N PHE A 29 -13.29 -11.12 -9.76
CA PHE A 29 -12.28 -11.18 -8.70
C PHE A 29 -11.17 -12.19 -9.01
N GLU A 30 -11.51 -13.38 -9.47
CA GLU A 30 -10.54 -14.41 -9.85
C GLU A 30 -9.66 -13.96 -11.01
N GLN A 31 -10.20 -13.30 -12.03
CA GLN A 31 -9.42 -12.73 -13.12
C GLN A 31 -8.45 -11.64 -12.65
N ILE A 32 -8.93 -10.66 -11.86
CA ILE A 32 -8.08 -9.58 -11.34
C ILE A 32 -6.95 -10.16 -10.50
N SER A 33 -7.27 -11.06 -9.58
CA SER A 33 -6.27 -11.68 -8.72
C SER A 33 -5.30 -12.60 -9.47
N PHE A 34 -5.77 -13.31 -10.50
CA PHE A 34 -4.93 -14.11 -11.39
C PHE A 34 -3.98 -13.24 -12.20
N SER A 35 -4.41 -12.10 -12.72
CA SER A 35 -3.53 -11.19 -13.48
C SER A 35 -2.34 -10.69 -12.65
N ILE A 36 -2.53 -10.51 -11.34
CA ILE A 36 -1.50 -10.02 -10.41
C ILE A 36 -0.61 -11.16 -9.90
N ARG A 37 -1.23 -12.27 -9.47
CA ARG A 37 -0.54 -13.38 -8.79
C ARG A 37 -0.05 -14.45 -9.77
N GLN A 38 -0.59 -14.47 -10.98
CA GLN A 38 -0.40 -15.49 -12.01
C GLN A 38 -0.71 -16.91 -11.51
N ASN A 39 -1.66 -17.02 -10.57
CA ASN A 39 -2.03 -18.30 -9.96
C ASN A 39 -3.42 -18.23 -9.34
N TYR A 40 -4.19 -19.32 -9.48
CA TYR A 40 -5.52 -19.49 -8.91
C TYR A 40 -5.50 -19.60 -7.38
N TRP A 41 -6.63 -19.25 -6.77
CA TRP A 41 -6.84 -19.42 -5.34
C TRP A 41 -7.15 -20.87 -5.01
N ASN A 42 -6.31 -21.46 -4.16
CA ASN A 42 -6.67 -22.65 -3.40
C ASN A 42 -7.12 -22.25 -1.98
N LYS A 43 -7.74 -23.20 -1.25
CA LYS A 43 -8.27 -22.95 0.10
C LYS A 43 -7.24 -22.36 1.06
N GLU A 44 -5.98 -22.79 0.96
CA GLU A 44 -4.89 -22.32 1.83
C GLU A 44 -4.41 -20.91 1.48
N SER A 45 -4.20 -20.64 0.19
CA SER A 45 -3.77 -19.32 -0.30
C SER A 45 -4.83 -18.26 -0.02
N LEU A 46 -6.12 -18.61 -0.12
CA LEU A 46 -7.22 -17.73 0.27
C LEU A 46 -7.17 -17.41 1.77
N LYS A 47 -6.99 -18.43 2.63
CA LYS A 47 -6.79 -18.21 4.08
C LYS A 47 -5.58 -17.31 4.36
N ARG A 48 -4.47 -17.50 3.65
CA ARG A 48 -3.25 -16.69 3.80
C ARG A 48 -3.48 -15.24 3.37
N MET A 49 -4.20 -15.01 2.27
CA MET A 49 -4.61 -13.68 1.83
C MET A 49 -5.46 -12.99 2.90
N LEU A 50 -6.46 -13.68 3.46
CA LEU A 50 -7.31 -13.13 4.54
C LEU A 50 -6.50 -12.75 5.79
N ARG A 51 -5.54 -13.58 6.18
CA ARG A 51 -4.60 -13.26 7.29
C ARG A 51 -3.77 -12.01 6.98
N LYS A 52 -3.23 -11.91 5.76
CA LYS A 52 -2.50 -10.71 5.33
C LYS A 52 -3.40 -9.47 5.32
N ARG A 53 -4.63 -9.57 4.78
CA ARG A 53 -5.60 -8.46 4.80
C ARG A 53 -5.84 -7.95 6.22
N LYS A 54 -6.04 -8.85 7.19
CA LYS A 54 -6.18 -8.48 8.60
C LYS A 54 -4.94 -7.75 9.15
N MET A 55 -3.72 -8.23 8.85
CA MET A 55 -2.49 -7.52 9.24
C MET A 55 -2.40 -6.12 8.63
N TYR A 56 -2.67 -5.99 7.33
CA TYR A 56 -2.65 -4.68 6.66
C TYR A 56 -3.73 -3.74 7.20
N ASN A 57 -4.90 -4.26 7.58
CA ASN A 57 -6.00 -3.47 8.17
C ASN A 57 -5.78 -3.10 9.64
N MET A 58 -5.22 -3.99 10.46
CA MET A 58 -4.88 -3.70 11.87
C MET A 58 -3.81 -2.61 11.98
N ASN A 59 -2.90 -2.55 11.01
CA ASN A 59 -1.95 -1.44 10.89
C ASN A 59 -2.61 -0.09 10.55
N ILE A 60 -3.88 -0.07 10.11
CA ILE A 60 -4.64 1.16 9.81
C ILE A 60 -5.45 1.59 11.04
N GLN A 61 -6.10 0.66 11.74
CA GLN A 61 -6.96 0.97 12.89
C GLN A 61 -6.22 1.36 14.18
N SER A 62 -4.95 0.97 14.34
CA SER A 62 -4.14 1.36 15.51
C SER A 62 -3.73 2.85 15.54
N LYS A 63 -4.12 3.64 14.53
CA LYS A 63 -3.93 5.10 14.48
C LYS A 63 -5.15 5.91 14.96
N THR A 64 -6.28 5.27 15.27
CA THR A 64 -7.44 5.97 15.88
C THR A 64 -7.22 6.10 17.38
N GLY A 65 -6.93 7.32 17.84
CA GLY A 65 -6.39 7.64 19.16
C GLY A 65 -7.31 7.32 20.33
N LYS A 66 -7.12 6.14 20.93
CA LYS A 66 -7.29 5.98 22.37
C LYS A 66 -5.93 5.61 22.94
N ALA A 67 -5.39 6.47 23.81
CA ALA A 67 -4.14 6.21 24.51
C ALA A 67 -4.24 4.85 25.20
N SER A 68 -3.39 3.90 24.78
CA SER A 68 -3.23 2.65 25.52
C SER A 68 -2.72 3.00 26.91
N LYS A 69 -3.55 2.76 27.93
CA LYS A 69 -3.17 2.88 29.34
C LYS A 69 -1.85 2.13 29.54
N LYS A 70 -0.84 2.84 30.06
CA LYS A 70 0.57 2.42 30.21
C LYS A 70 0.71 0.92 30.50
N VAL A 71 1.41 0.20 29.63
CA VAL A 71 2.13 -1.02 30.00
C VAL A 71 3.60 -0.75 29.75
N LYS A 72 4.39 -0.71 30.82
CA LYS A 72 5.85 -0.67 30.79
C LYS A 72 6.34 -1.93 30.08
N VAL A 73 6.85 -1.83 28.85
CA VAL A 73 7.82 -2.80 28.33
C VAL A 73 8.89 -2.06 27.53
N GLN A 74 10.13 -2.37 27.90
CA GLN A 74 11.40 -1.90 27.37
C GLN A 74 11.50 -1.94 25.84
N GLY A 75 12.06 -0.86 25.29
CA GLY A 75 13.02 -0.87 24.18
C GLY A 75 12.60 -1.47 22.83
N GLU A 76 12.12 -0.62 21.92
CA GLU A 76 12.65 -0.56 20.55
C GLU A 76 12.03 0.62 19.79
N ARG A 77 12.87 1.54 19.31
CA ARG A 77 12.46 2.65 18.44
C ARG A 77 11.99 2.10 17.11
N ARG A 78 10.67 2.02 16.87
CA ARG A 78 10.13 1.75 15.52
C ARG A 78 9.72 3.06 14.88
N GLY A 79 10.50 3.46 13.86
CA GLY A 79 10.31 4.67 13.08
C GLY A 79 8.89 4.80 12.51
N LYS A 80 8.42 6.04 12.41
CA LYS A 80 7.10 6.41 11.90
C LYS A 80 6.87 5.77 10.52
N PHE A 81 5.96 4.80 10.42
CA PHE A 81 5.66 4.13 9.17
C PHE A 81 4.34 4.65 8.58
N LEU A 82 4.44 5.26 7.40
CA LEU A 82 3.33 5.84 6.65
C LEU A 82 2.44 4.73 6.07
N THR A 83 1.13 4.98 6.04
CA THR A 83 0.10 4.02 5.62
C THR A 83 0.11 3.87 4.08
N ILE A 84 -0.29 2.74 3.47
CA ILE A 84 -0.31 2.59 1.97
C ILE A 84 -1.09 3.73 1.29
N ARG A 85 -2.19 4.17 1.91
CA ARG A 85 -3.00 5.32 1.47
C ARG A 85 -2.29 6.67 1.57
N GLU A 86 -1.31 6.81 2.46
CA GLU A 86 -0.47 8.01 2.63
C GLU A 86 0.83 7.89 1.81
N LEU A 87 1.32 6.67 1.60
CA LEU A 87 2.54 6.35 0.85
C LEU A 87 2.37 6.61 -0.64
N ILE A 88 1.19 6.33 -1.21
CA ILE A 88 0.91 6.64 -2.62
C ILE A 88 0.96 8.16 -2.88
N PRO A 89 0.21 9.01 -2.14
CA PRO A 89 0.33 10.46 -2.25
C PRO A 89 1.76 10.97 -1.97
N LEU A 90 2.44 10.47 -0.93
CA LEU A 90 3.78 10.95 -0.57
C LEU A 90 4.84 10.57 -1.60
N LYS A 91 4.74 9.39 -2.21
CA LYS A 91 5.63 8.95 -3.29
C LYS A 91 5.37 9.76 -4.57
N MET A 92 4.11 10.12 -4.85
CA MET A 92 3.76 11.01 -5.96
C MET A 92 4.24 12.46 -5.71
N MET A 93 4.06 12.99 -4.50
CA MET A 93 4.53 14.33 -4.12
C MET A 93 6.05 14.44 -4.14
N LYS A 94 6.79 13.45 -3.62
CA LYS A 94 8.26 13.43 -3.71
C LYS A 94 8.73 13.39 -5.16
N LYS A 95 8.05 12.63 -6.01
CA LYS A 95 8.39 12.57 -7.44
C LYS A 95 8.16 13.93 -8.11
N MET A 96 7.05 14.62 -7.81
CA MET A 96 6.79 15.97 -8.32
C MET A 96 7.79 17.01 -7.82
N GLN A 97 8.18 16.97 -6.55
CA GLN A 97 9.20 17.87 -6.00
C GLN A 97 10.56 17.70 -6.71
N GLN A 98 10.97 16.45 -6.98
CA GLN A 98 12.20 16.20 -7.74
C GLN A 98 12.15 16.76 -9.16
N TYR A 99 11.02 16.65 -9.87
CA TYR A 99 10.88 17.24 -11.19
C TYR A 99 11.01 18.77 -11.12
N ASN A 100 10.33 19.43 -10.17
CA ASN A 100 10.38 20.88 -10.01
C ASN A 100 11.79 21.39 -9.70
N THR A 101 12.53 20.74 -8.80
CA THR A 101 13.92 21.12 -8.50
C THR A 101 14.85 20.90 -9.69
N THR A 102 14.60 19.85 -10.48
CA THR A 102 15.43 19.56 -11.67
C THR A 102 15.16 20.58 -12.77
N THR A 103 13.89 20.95 -12.98
CA THR A 103 13.52 21.99 -13.95
C THR A 103 14.04 23.36 -13.54
N GLU A 104 13.97 23.73 -12.26
CA GLU A 104 14.52 25.00 -11.73
C GLU A 104 16.05 25.08 -11.84
N PHE A 105 16.74 23.96 -11.62
CA PHE A 105 18.18 23.88 -11.80
C PHE A 105 18.58 24.05 -13.27
N LEU A 106 17.85 23.40 -14.20
CA LEU A 106 18.10 23.51 -15.63
C LEU A 106 17.76 24.90 -16.19
N THR A 107 16.70 25.56 -15.71
CA THR A 107 16.41 26.95 -16.11
C THR A 107 17.44 27.92 -15.56
N LYS A 108 17.94 27.75 -14.32
CA LYS A 108 19.06 28.56 -13.79
C LYS A 108 20.35 28.39 -14.58
N ILE A 109 20.70 27.16 -14.99
CA ILE A 109 21.88 26.93 -15.85
C ILE A 109 21.69 27.59 -17.22
N THR A 110 20.50 27.48 -17.80
CA THR A 110 20.21 28.06 -19.12
C THR A 110 20.23 29.59 -19.08
N LEU A 111 19.75 30.22 -18.00
CA LEU A 111 19.76 31.68 -17.82
C LEU A 111 21.15 32.26 -17.49
N MET A 112 22.07 31.48 -16.92
CA MET A 112 23.46 31.91 -16.67
C MET A 112 24.42 31.71 -17.86
N ARG A 113 23.93 31.11 -18.96
CA ARG A 113 24.70 30.90 -20.20
C ARG A 113 24.48 32.00 -21.25
N TYR A 114 23.68 33.01 -20.94
CA TYR A 114 23.54 34.27 -21.68
C TYR A 114 24.08 35.41 -20.82
#